data_AF-A0A6I1I1T8-F1
#
_entry.id   AF-A0A6I1I1T8-F1
#
_cell.length_a   1.000
_cell.length_b   1.000
_cell.length_c   1.000
_cell.angle_alpha   90.00
_cell.angle_beta   90.00
_cell.angle_gamma   90.00
#
_symmetry.space_group_name_H-M   'P 1'
#
loop_
_entity.id
_entity.type
_entity.pdbx_description
1 polymer ?
#
loop_
_entity_poly.entity_id
_entity_poly.type
_entity_poly.pdbx_seq_one_letter_code
_entity_poly.pdbx_strand_id
1 'polypeptide(L)'
;MFGQPLALGDARITYDSLSPLDLRQSVAALVDDLGEDLLQITCANGDIVDVGWYPAWHAQGRLRVVAVRGQDWEAPVFSAQPEKDPQALLQALRAALASVA
;
A
#
# COMPACT_ATOMS: atom_id res chain seq x y z
N MET A 1 -10.56 3.37 6.71
CA MET A 1 -9.72 3.87 5.60
C MET A 1 -10.43 3.89 4.23
N PHE A 2 -11.09 2.82 3.78
CA PHE A 2 -11.57 2.73 2.37
C PHE A 2 -13.09 2.83 2.14
N GLY A 3 -13.92 3.04 3.16
CA GLY A 3 -15.39 2.97 3.04
C GLY A 3 -15.96 1.56 2.82
N GLN A 4 -15.13 0.61 2.36
CA GLN A 4 -15.39 -0.84 2.33
C GLN A 4 -14.28 -1.60 3.07
N PRO A 5 -14.57 -2.78 3.65
CA PRO A 5 -13.54 -3.58 4.29
C PRO A 5 -12.57 -4.20 3.27
N LEU A 6 -11.30 -4.25 3.65
CA LEU A 6 -10.27 -5.09 3.02
C LEU A 6 -10.30 -6.44 3.75
N ALA A 7 -10.66 -7.51 3.05
CA ALA A 7 -10.63 -8.85 3.62
C ALA A 7 -9.19 -9.38 3.62
N LEU A 8 -8.65 -9.68 4.80
CA LEU A 8 -7.27 -10.14 4.96
C LEU A 8 -7.12 -11.66 5.06
N GLY A 9 -8.19 -12.39 5.40
CA GLY A 9 -8.07 -13.81 5.72
C GLY A 9 -7.08 -14.02 6.87
N ASP A 10 -6.10 -14.91 6.66
CA ASP A 10 -5.01 -15.18 7.62
C ASP A 10 -3.84 -14.18 7.53
N ALA A 11 -3.90 -13.21 6.62
CA ALA A 11 -2.92 -12.13 6.56
C ALA A 11 -3.12 -11.14 7.71
N ARG A 12 -2.03 -10.48 8.10
CA ARG A 12 -2.03 -9.48 9.19
C ARG A 12 -1.34 -8.20 8.76
N ILE A 13 -1.87 -7.08 9.20
CA ILE A 13 -1.18 -5.79 9.10
C ILE A 13 0.00 -5.80 10.08
N THR A 14 1.21 -5.57 9.60
CA THR A 14 2.44 -5.52 10.41
C THR A 14 2.99 -4.11 10.57
N TYR A 15 2.58 -3.18 9.72
CA TYR A 15 2.88 -1.75 9.82
C TYR A 15 1.73 -0.94 9.20
N ASP A 16 1.36 0.19 9.82
CA ASP A 16 0.27 1.05 9.36
C ASP A 16 0.43 2.50 9.86
N SER A 17 1.04 3.34 9.03
CA SER A 17 1.02 4.81 9.14
C SER A 17 0.02 5.45 8.18
N LEU A 18 -0.61 4.64 7.33
CA LEU A 18 -1.52 5.04 6.28
C LEU A 18 -2.95 5.28 6.78
N SER A 19 -3.47 4.43 7.68
CA SER A 19 -4.85 4.50 8.18
C SER A 19 -5.23 5.83 8.85
N PRO A 20 -4.34 6.53 9.57
CA PRO A 20 -4.62 7.86 10.12
C PRO A 20 -4.76 8.97 9.06
N LEU A 21 -4.23 8.76 7.84
CA LEU A 21 -4.22 9.78 6.79
C LEU A 21 -5.57 9.88 6.08
N ASP A 22 -6.05 11.10 5.85
CA ASP A 22 -7.19 11.33 4.96
C ASP A 22 -6.69 11.51 3.52
N LEU A 23 -6.67 10.41 2.76
CA LEU A 23 -6.25 10.43 1.35
C LEU A 23 -7.08 11.35 0.44
N ARG A 24 -8.17 11.97 0.91
CA ARG A 24 -8.90 12.99 0.13
C ARG A 24 -8.28 14.38 0.23
N GLN A 25 -7.37 14.60 1.20
CA GLN A 25 -6.61 15.84 1.29
C GLN A 25 -5.63 15.99 0.12
N SER A 26 -5.22 17.23 -0.16
CA SER A 26 -4.22 17.50 -1.20
C SER A 26 -2.88 16.88 -0.83
N VAL A 27 -2.05 16.57 -1.83
CA VAL A 27 -0.68 16.07 -1.58
C VAL A 27 0.12 17.05 -0.73
N ALA A 28 -0.01 18.36 -0.99
CA ALA A 28 0.70 19.39 -0.21
C ALA A 28 0.38 19.37 1.29
N ALA A 29 -0.81 18.92 1.68
CA ALA A 29 -1.20 18.80 3.09
C ALA A 29 -0.66 17.52 3.76
N LEU A 30 -0.38 16.48 2.97
CA LEU A 30 0.04 15.16 3.46
C LEU A 30 1.51 14.85 3.21
N VAL A 31 2.22 15.65 2.42
CA VAL A 31 3.52 15.29 1.85
C VAL A 31 4.54 14.89 2.92
N ASP A 32 4.53 15.54 4.08
CA ASP A 32 5.45 15.25 5.19
C ASP A 32 5.16 13.90 5.86
N ASP A 33 3.96 13.34 5.68
CA ASP A 33 3.55 12.02 6.17
C ASP A 33 3.67 10.92 5.09
N LEU A 34 3.87 11.29 3.83
CA LEU A 34 3.91 10.36 2.69
C LEU A 34 5.31 9.78 2.45
N GLY A 35 5.69 8.80 3.29
CA GLY A 35 6.95 8.04 3.22
C GLY A 35 6.93 6.82 2.27
N GLU A 36 8.08 6.14 2.17
CA GLU A 36 8.25 4.91 1.37
C GLU A 36 7.51 3.71 1.95
N ASP A 37 7.29 3.69 3.28
CA ASP A 37 6.53 2.67 4.00
C ASP A 37 5.30 3.33 4.62
N LEU A 38 4.11 3.00 4.13
CA LEU A 38 2.83 3.51 4.63
C LEU A 38 1.97 2.40 5.24
N LEU A 39 1.94 1.23 4.60
CA LEU A 39 1.18 0.07 5.06
C LEU A 39 1.88 -1.21 4.63
N GLN A 40 2.11 -2.13 5.57
CA GLN A 40 2.62 -3.46 5.27
C GLN A 40 1.67 -4.53 5.79
N ILE A 41 1.34 -5.49 4.93
CA ILE A 41 0.54 -6.67 5.23
C ILE A 41 1.39 -7.90 5.00
N THR A 42 1.49 -8.78 6.00
CA THR A 42 2.18 -10.06 5.90
C THR A 42 1.16 -11.18 5.76
N CYS A 43 1.23 -11.92 4.66
CA CYS A 43 0.42 -13.10 4.38
C CYS A 43 0.87 -14.32 5.21
N ALA A 44 0.02 -15.33 5.34
CA ALA A 44 0.30 -16.52 6.15
C ALA A 44 1.53 -17.32 5.66
N ASN A 45 1.82 -17.25 4.36
CA ASN A 45 3.01 -17.85 3.74
C ASN A 45 4.29 -17.01 3.89
N GLY A 46 4.20 -15.83 4.51
CA GLY A 46 5.32 -14.89 4.68
C GLY A 46 5.52 -13.91 3.52
N ASP A 47 4.74 -14.00 2.44
CA ASP A 47 4.73 -13.00 1.38
C ASP A 47 4.20 -11.66 1.92
N ILE A 48 4.61 -10.56 1.29
CA ILE A 48 4.35 -9.20 1.79
C ILE A 48 3.59 -8.41 0.74
N VAL A 49 2.55 -7.69 1.16
CA VAL A 49 1.97 -6.57 0.39
C VAL A 49 2.36 -5.28 1.07
N ASP A 50 2.98 -4.38 0.31
CA ASP A 50 3.48 -3.10 0.81
C ASP A 50 2.86 -1.93 0.03
N VAL A 51 2.65 -0.81 0.72
CA VAL A 51 2.18 0.45 0.17
C VAL A 51 3.13 1.56 0.59
N GLY A 52 3.53 2.37 -0.37
CA GLY A 52 4.40 3.52 -0.14
C GLY A 52 4.14 4.67 -1.10
N TRP A 53 4.82 5.79 -0.85
CA TRP A 53 4.83 6.96 -1.72
C TRP A 53 6.24 7.20 -2.27
N TYR A 54 6.37 7.27 -3.60
CA TYR A 54 7.67 7.32 -4.27
C TYR A 54 7.78 8.46 -5.32
N PRO A 55 8.81 9.31 -5.26
CA PRO A 55 9.77 9.43 -4.16
C PRO A 55 9.08 9.92 -2.87
N ALA A 56 9.57 9.46 -1.71
CA ALA A 56 9.01 9.83 -0.43
C ALA A 56 9.14 11.32 -0.13
N TRP A 57 8.17 11.83 0.64
CA TRP A 57 8.09 13.24 1.05
C TRP A 57 8.16 14.23 -0.11
N HIS A 58 7.70 13.81 -1.29
CA HIS A 58 7.82 14.59 -2.51
C HIS A 58 6.44 14.88 -3.12
N ALA A 59 6.20 16.15 -3.47
CA ALA A 59 4.91 16.59 -4.01
C ALA A 59 4.55 15.93 -5.35
N GLN A 60 5.54 15.47 -6.10
CA GLN A 60 5.37 14.72 -7.36
C GLN A 60 5.51 13.20 -7.20
N GLY A 61 5.55 12.70 -5.97
CA GLY A 61 5.52 11.26 -5.74
C GLY A 61 4.17 10.64 -6.10
N ARG A 62 4.12 9.32 -6.02
CA ARG A 62 2.91 8.54 -6.34
C ARG A 62 2.78 7.41 -5.35
N LEU A 63 1.53 7.02 -5.05
CA LEU A 63 1.30 5.76 -4.37
C LEU A 63 1.84 4.62 -5.22
N ARG A 64 2.47 3.66 -4.54
CA ARG A 64 2.90 2.40 -5.10
C ARG A 64 2.38 1.30 -4.19
N VAL A 65 1.77 0.28 -4.77
CA VAL A 65 1.40 -0.96 -4.09
C VAL A 65 2.22 -2.06 -4.73
N VAL A 66 2.90 -2.86 -3.93
CA VAL A 66 3.66 -4.02 -4.39
C VAL A 66 3.25 -5.28 -3.63
N ALA A 67 3.38 -6.42 -4.29
CA ALA A 67 3.39 -7.71 -3.61
C ALA A 67 4.75 -8.38 -3.84
N VAL A 68 5.36 -8.85 -2.77
CA VAL A 68 6.73 -9.34 -2.71
C VAL A 68 6.71 -10.78 -2.22
N ARG A 69 7.30 -11.66 -3.03
CA ARG A 69 7.43 -13.08 -2.72
C ARG A 69 8.84 -13.39 -2.25
N GLY A 70 8.96 -14.13 -1.15
CA GLY A 70 10.27 -14.57 -0.66
C GLY A 70 11.26 -13.44 -0.35
N GLN A 71 10.75 -12.25 0.01
CA GLN A 71 11.53 -11.03 0.27
C GLN A 71 12.33 -10.50 -0.94
N ASP A 72 11.97 -10.88 -2.17
CA ASP A 72 12.58 -10.33 -3.39
C ASP A 72 11.95 -8.99 -3.78
N TRP A 73 12.42 -7.92 -3.16
CA TRP A 73 11.96 -6.54 -3.40
C TRP A 73 12.34 -6.01 -4.80
N GLU A 74 13.36 -6.60 -5.42
CA GLU A 74 13.84 -6.20 -6.75
C GLU A 74 12.92 -6.75 -7.86
N ALA A 75 12.26 -7.88 -7.61
CA ALA A 75 11.32 -8.51 -8.53
C ALA A 75 9.94 -8.77 -7.88
N PRO A 76 9.16 -7.71 -7.57
CA PRO A 76 7.83 -7.88 -7.00
C PRO A 76 6.92 -8.62 -7.99
N VAL A 77 6.13 -9.57 -7.47
CA VAL A 77 5.19 -10.37 -8.27
C VAL A 77 3.96 -9.57 -8.71
N PHE A 78 3.74 -8.42 -8.09
CA PHE A 78 2.73 -7.44 -8.47
C PHE A 78 3.25 -6.03 -8.19
N SER A 79 2.94 -5.07 -9.08
CA SER A 79 3.15 -3.65 -8.83
C SER A 79 2.07 -2.81 -9.50
N ALA A 80 1.52 -1.85 -8.75
CA ALA A 80 0.57 -0.87 -9.27
C ALA A 80 0.86 0.52 -8.70
N GLN A 81 0.49 1.56 -9.45
CA GLN A 81 0.52 2.95 -9.01
C GLN A 81 -0.89 3.55 -9.03
N PRO A 82 -1.72 3.24 -8.02
CA PRO A 82 -3.08 3.80 -7.97
C PRO A 82 -3.03 5.32 -7.76
N GLU A 83 -4.11 5.99 -8.13
CA GLU A 83 -4.31 7.39 -7.71
C GLU A 83 -4.38 7.48 -6.18
N LYS A 84 -4.07 8.66 -5.62
CA LYS A 84 -4.21 8.96 -4.18
C LYS A 84 -5.68 9.15 -3.79
N ASP A 85 -6.45 8.09 -3.99
CA ASP A 85 -7.88 7.96 -3.75
C ASP A 85 -8.14 6.65 -2.97
N PRO A 86 -9.00 6.67 -1.93
CA PRO A 86 -9.28 5.48 -1.13
C PRO A 86 -9.77 4.27 -1.94
N GLN A 87 -10.60 4.48 -2.97
CA GLN A 87 -11.15 3.39 -3.75
C GLN A 87 -10.11 2.80 -4.70
N ALA A 88 -9.33 3.64 -5.37
CA ALA A 88 -8.21 3.19 -6.21
C ALA A 88 -7.20 2.36 -5.42
N LEU A 89 -6.85 2.82 -4.21
CA LEU A 89 -5.93 2.10 -3.32
C LEU A 89 -6.51 0.77 -2.84
N LEU A 90 -7.80 0.74 -2.48
CA LEU A 90 -8.47 -0.51 -2.09
C LEU A 90 -8.44 -1.56 -3.21
N GLN A 91 -8.65 -1.15 -4.46
CA GLN A 91 -8.59 -2.07 -5.61
C GLN A 91 -7.17 -2.60 -5.83
N ALA A 92 -6.16 -1.72 -5.73
CA ALA A 92 -4.76 -2.13 -5.84
C ALA A 92 -4.36 -3.11 -4.73
N LEU A 93 -4.79 -2.87 -3.49
CA LEU A 93 -4.56 -3.78 -2.35
C LEU A 93 -5.20 -5.15 -2.55
N ARG A 94 -6.44 -5.21 -3.07
CA ARG A 94 -7.11 -6.47 -3.41
C ARG A 94 -6.36 -7.25 -4.49
N ALA A 95 -5.91 -6.57 -5.53
CA ALA A 95 -5.14 -7.19 -6.61
C ALA A 95 -3.78 -7.70 -6.12
N ALA A 96 -3.10 -6.92 -5.27
CA ALA A 96 -1.83 -7.31 -4.66
C ALA A 96 -1.99 -8.56 -3.78
N LEU A 97 -2.96 -8.57 -2.86
CA LEU A 97 -3.25 -9.74 -2.02
C LEU A 97 -3.59 -10.99 -2.86
N ALA A 98 -4.37 -10.83 -3.95
CA ALA A 98 -4.70 -11.94 -4.84
C ALA A 98 -3.49 -12.52 -5.62
N SER A 99 -2.38 -11.78 -5.72
CA SER A 99 -1.16 -12.25 -6.39
C SER A 99 -0.25 -13.12 -5.50
N VAL A 100 -0.45 -13.06 -4.18
CA VAL A 100 0.35 -13.77 -3.17
C VAL A 100 -0.46 -14.76 -2.32
N ALA A 101 -1.78 -14.81 -2.52
CA ALA A 101 -2.70 -15.77 -1.91
C ALA A 101 -2.67 -17.15 -2.59
#